data_AF-A0A7X3I5G4-F1
#
_entry.id   AF-A0A7X3I5G4-F1
#
_cell.length_a   1.000
_cell.length_b   1.000
_cell.length_c   1.000
_cell.angle_alpha   90.00
_cell.angle_beta   90.00
_cell.angle_gamma   90.00
#
_symmetry.space_group_name_H-M   'P 1'
#
loop_
_entity.id
_entity.type
_entity.pdbx_description
1 polymer ?
#
loop_
_entity_poly.entity_id
_entity_poly.type
_entity_poly.pdbx_seq_one_letter_code
_entity_poly.pdbx_strand_id
1 'polypeptide(L)' 'MSIAAWLGWTATGSAAEQPLSIERLNAEGWEIAGYTGTFDNRSSLILFRKRDRTYLVQCSILYDVTRSPRVVTNCYELH' A
#
# COMPACT_ATOMS: atom_id res chain seq x y z
N MET A 1 53.40 2.83 -11.68
CA MET A 1 52.24 3.30 -12.43
C MET A 1 51.33 2.11 -12.69
N SER A 2 50.26 1.95 -11.91
CA SER A 2 49.21 0.97 -12.18
C SER A 2 47.90 1.53 -11.64
N ILE A 3 47.04 2.01 -12.54
CA ILE A 3 45.68 2.45 -12.22
C ILE A 3 44.79 1.23 -12.45
N ALA A 4 44.36 0.58 -11.38
CA ALA A 4 43.33 -0.45 -11.45
C ALA A 4 41.97 0.23 -11.63
N ALA A 5 41.43 0.15 -12.85
CA ALA A 5 40.09 0.61 -13.17
C ALA A 5 39.06 -0.36 -12.58
N TRP A 6 38.33 0.09 -11.56
CA TRP A 6 37.19 -0.64 -11.01
C TRP A 6 35.96 -0.35 -11.88
N LEU A 7 35.65 -1.27 -12.78
CA LEU A 7 34.31 -1.38 -13.37
C LEU A 7 33.45 -2.14 -12.35
N GLY A 8 32.41 -1.50 -11.83
CA GLY A 8 31.54 -2.14 -10.84
C GLY A 8 30.19 -1.47 -10.71
N TRP A 9 29.33 -1.74 -11.70
CA TRP A 9 27.87 -1.63 -11.72
C TRP A 9 27.20 -0.74 -10.66
N THR A 10 26.67 0.40 -11.11
CA THR A 10 25.50 1.00 -10.47
C THR A 10 24.29 0.12 -10.77
N ALA A 11 23.94 -0.75 -9.83
CA ALA A 11 22.63 -1.40 -9.83
C ALA A 11 21.57 -0.31 -9.67
N THR A 12 21.04 0.17 -10.80
CA THR A 12 19.78 0.93 -10.84
C THR A 12 18.66 -0.08 -10.60
N GLY A 13 18.54 -0.54 -9.35
CA GLY A 13 17.33 -1.18 -8.90
C GLY A 13 16.20 -0.17 -9.06
N SER A 14 15.29 -0.40 -9.99
CA SER A 14 13.97 0.22 -9.93
C SER A 14 13.41 -0.15 -8.56
N ALA A 15 13.39 0.80 -7.64
CA ALA A 15 12.70 0.63 -6.38
C ALA A 15 11.23 0.40 -6.75
N ALA A 16 10.80 -0.86 -6.73
CA ALA A 16 9.40 -1.19 -6.88
C ALA A 16 8.66 -0.34 -5.83
N GLU A 17 7.76 0.52 -6.31
CA GLU A 17 6.94 1.39 -5.47
C GLU A 17 6.34 0.52 -4.36
N GLN A 18 6.64 0.83 -3.10
CA GLN A 18 6.14 0.03 -1.99
C GLN A 18 4.61 -0.01 -2.09
N PRO A 19 3.98 -1.21 -2.06
CA PRO A 19 2.54 -1.31 -2.21
C PRO A 19 1.85 -0.45 -1.15
N LEU A 20 0.80 0.26 -1.57
CA LEU A 20 -0.02 1.04 -0.65
C LEU A 20 -0.54 0.13 0.47
N SER A 21 -0.34 0.57 1.72
CA SER A 21 -0.80 -0.13 2.91
C SER A 21 -1.49 0.85 3.86
N ILE A 22 -2.33 0.32 4.74
CA ILE A 22 -3.03 1.14 5.75
C ILE A 22 -2.02 1.84 6.66
N GLU A 23 -0.95 1.15 7.04
CA GLU A 23 0.11 1.67 7.91
C GLU A 23 0.84 2.83 7.23
N ARG A 24 1.16 2.69 5.94
CA ARG A 24 1.78 3.74 5.14
C ARG A 24 0.87 4.95 5.00
N LEU A 25 -0.40 4.75 4.67
CA LEU A 25 -1.39 5.83 4.58
C LEU A 25 -1.51 6.58 5.90
N ASN A 26 -1.59 5.87 7.02
CA ASN A 26 -1.63 6.47 8.34
C ASN A 26 -0.35 7.25 8.68
N ALA A 27 0.82 6.69 8.38
CA ALA A 27 2.12 7.35 8.60
C ALA A 27 2.30 8.60 7.72
N GLU A 28 1.74 8.62 6.52
CA GLU A 28 1.80 9.74 5.57
C GLU A 28 0.72 10.83 5.84
N GLY A 29 -0.10 10.67 6.87
CA GLY A 29 -1.11 11.65 7.28
C GLY A 29 -2.37 11.64 6.42
N TRP A 30 -2.72 10.50 5.82
CA TRP A 30 -4.04 10.32 5.22
C TRP A 30 -5.09 10.18 6.32
N GLU A 31 -6.23 10.84 6.14
CA GLU A 31 -7.37 10.79 7.07
C GLU A 31 -8.38 9.73 6.61
N ILE A 32 -9.01 9.04 7.57
CA ILE A 32 -10.15 8.17 7.28
C ILE A 32 -11.37 9.04 6.96
N ALA A 33 -11.88 8.91 5.74
CA ALA A 33 -13.10 9.57 5.26
C ALA A 33 -14.36 8.74 5.54
N GLY A 34 -14.23 7.42 5.62
CA GLY A 34 -15.34 6.51 5.93
C GLY A 34 -14.89 5.05 6.01
N TYR A 35 -15.73 4.21 6.60
CA TYR A 35 -15.53 2.78 6.65
C TYR A 35 -16.87 2.04 6.55
N THR A 36 -16.86 0.84 5.99
CA THR A 36 -18.01 -0.06 5.96
C THR A 36 -17.56 -1.50 5.98
N GLY A 37 -18.44 -2.41 6.40
CA GLY A 37 -18.19 -3.85 6.44
C GLY A 37 -19.33 -4.61 5.77
N THR A 38 -19.04 -5.82 5.30
CA THR A 38 -20.08 -6.74 4.83
C THR A 38 -20.81 -7.37 5.99
N PHE A 39 -22.08 -7.72 5.78
CA PHE A 39 -22.95 -8.32 6.82
C PHE A 39 -22.38 -9.62 7.42
N ASP A 40 -21.62 -10.38 6.63
CA ASP A 40 -20.97 -11.61 7.05
C ASP A 40 -19.64 -11.40 7.79
N ASN A 41 -19.23 -10.15 8.03
CA ASN A 41 -17.97 -9.74 8.67
C ASN A 41 -16.72 -10.32 8.00
N ARG A 42 -16.81 -10.73 6.73
CA ARG A 42 -15.66 -11.27 5.98
C ARG A 42 -14.89 -10.21 5.25
N SER A 43 -15.47 -9.05 4.99
CA SER A 43 -14.75 -7.96 4.35
C SER A 43 -15.11 -6.60 4.89
N SER A 44 -14.12 -5.71 4.88
CA SER A 44 -14.24 -4.31 5.27
C SER A 44 -13.60 -3.42 4.21
N LEU A 45 -14.19 -2.24 4.01
CA LEU A 45 -13.65 -1.19 3.17
C LEU A 45 -13.36 0.03 4.03
N ILE A 46 -12.19 0.63 3.85
CA ILE A 46 -11.79 1.89 4.48
C ILE A 46 -11.45 2.86 3.36
N LEU A 47 -12.03 4.05 3.42
CA LEU A 47 -11.78 5.12 2.49
C LEU A 47 -10.91 6.17 3.17
N PHE A 48 -9.80 6.50 2.52
CA PHE A 48 -8.84 7.52 2.95
C PHE A 48 -8.91 8.73 2.03
N ARG A 49 -8.71 9.91 2.62
CA ARG A 49 -8.57 11.19 1.92
C ARG A 49 -7.32 11.92 2.39
N LYS A 50 -6.77 12.79 1.55
CA LYS A 50 -5.69 13.70 1.92
C LYS A 50 -5.97 15.07 1.33
N ARG A 51 -5.76 16.13 2.13
CA ARG A 51 -6.16 17.49 1.75
C ARG A 51 -5.46 18.00 0.48
N ASP A 52 -4.23 17.56 0.24
CA ASP A 52 -3.38 17.96 -0.88
C ASP A 52 -3.46 16.98 -2.08
N ARG A 53 -4.34 15.98 -2.03
CA ARG A 53 -4.54 15.00 -3.11
C ARG A 53 -5.95 15.10 -3.66
N THR A 54 -6.07 15.00 -4.99
CA THR A 54 -7.34 15.05 -5.70
C THR A 54 -8.03 13.70 -5.79
N TYR A 55 -7.39 12.64 -5.30
CA TYR A 55 -7.87 11.27 -5.33
C TYR A 55 -8.05 10.73 -3.92
N LEU A 56 -8.87 9.68 -3.80
CA LEU A 56 -9.06 8.93 -2.57
C LEU A 56 -8.28 7.62 -2.62
N VAL A 57 -8.00 7.04 -1.47
CA VAL A 57 -7.45 5.67 -1.42
C VAL A 57 -8.45 4.77 -0.73
N GLN A 58 -8.86 3.69 -1.39
CA GLN A 58 -9.72 2.68 -0.80
C GLN A 58 -8.90 1.44 -0.45
N CYS A 59 -8.89 1.07 0.82
CA CYS A 59 -8.35 -0.19 1.31
C CYS A 59 -9.46 -1.19 1.56
N SER A 60 -9.34 -2.38 0.97
CA SER A 60 -10.17 -3.55 1.24
C SER A 60 -9.43 -4.50 2.16
N ILE A 61 -10.11 -5.02 3.17
CA ILE A 61 -9.61 -6.02 4.10
C ILE A 61 -10.52 -7.23 3.97
N LEU A 62 -9.97 -8.38 3.59
CA LEU A 62 -10.69 -9.63 3.43
C LEU A 62 -10.18 -10.64 4.45
N TYR A 63 -11.09 -11.29 5.18
CA TYR A 63 -10.81 -12.43 6.03
C TYR A 63 -11.15 -13.73 5.29
N ASP A 64 -10.11 -14.43 4.84
CA ASP A 64 -10.18 -15.69 4.12
C ASP A 64 -9.56 -16.82 4.95
N VAL A 65 -10.40 -17.71 5.48
CA VAL A 65 -9.97 -18.84 6.32
C VAL A 65 -9.15 -19.88 5.57
N THR A 66 -9.14 -19.84 4.24
CA THR A 66 -8.40 -20.80 3.40
C THR A 66 -6.96 -20.35 3.11
N ARG A 67 -6.60 -19.09 3.41
CA ARG A 67 -5.26 -18.54 3.16
C ARG A 67 -4.40 -18.45 4.42
N SER A 68 -3.09 -18.34 4.20
CA SER A 68 -2.09 -18.00 5.23
C SER A 68 -1.15 -16.92 4.68
N PRO A 69 -1.22 -15.66 5.14
CA PRO A 69 -2.09 -15.15 6.21
C PRO A 69 -3.57 -15.13 5.83
N ARG A 70 -4.45 -15.24 6.82
CA ARG A 70 -5.92 -15.22 6.63
C ARG A 70 -6.46 -13.85 6.26
N VAL A 71 -5.74 -12.79 6.63
CA VAL A 71 -6.11 -11.41 6.31
C VAL A 71 -5.39 -11.00 5.05
N VAL A 72 -6.15 -10.53 4.07
CA VAL A 72 -5.62 -9.93 2.84
C VAL A 72 -6.06 -8.48 2.80
N THR A 73 -5.10 -7.57 2.67
CA THR A 73 -5.35 -6.13 2.55
C THR A 73 -4.90 -5.67 1.18
N ASN A 74 -5.78 -4.97 0.46
CA ASN A 74 -5.44 -4.34 -0.82
C ASN A 74 -5.90 -2.89 -0.82
N CYS A 75 -5.00 -1.96 -1.12
CA CYS A 75 -5.29 -0.53 -1.20
C CYS A 75 -5.11 -0.03 -2.64
N TYR A 76 -6.05 0.79 -3.10
CA TYR A 76 -6.09 1.31 -4.47
C TYR A 76 -6.39 2.81 -4.48
N GLU A 77 -5.73 3.55 -5.37
CA GLU A 77 -6.07 4.94 -5.67
C GLU A 77 -7.37 4.98 -6.49
N LEU A 78 -8.25 5.92 -6.15
CA LEU A 78 -9.50 6.19 -6.84
C LEU A 78 -9.39 7.56 -7.54
N HIS A 79 -9.07 7.54 -8.83
CA HIS A 79 -8.96 8.73 -9.69
C HIS A 79 -10.31 9.17 -10.27
#